data_AF-A0A482Z497-F1
#
_entry.id   AF-A0A482Z497-F1
#
_cell.length_a   1.000
_cell.length_b   1.000
_cell.length_c   1.000
_cell.angle_alpha   90.00
_cell.angle_beta   90.00
_cell.angle_gamma   90.00
#
_symmetry.space_group_name_H-M   'P 1'
#
loop_
_entity.id
_entity.type
_entity.pdbx_description
1 polymer ?
#
loop_
_entity_poly.entity_id
_entity_poly.type
_entity_poly.pdbx_seq_one_letter_code
_entity_poly.pdbx_strand_id
1 'polypeptide(L)'
;MDELYDWAELKYPEYFPTHQDSFYIQGYYARFYQVTDVYIGSLEGSLYVYGAQFGGLLELGELSHWVKEMKAEQMATEEMDNI
;
A
#
# COMPACT_ATOMS: atom_id res chain seq x y z
N MET A 1 2.58 -2.92 8.48
CA MET A 1 1.51 -2.57 7.52
C MET A 1 1.61 -1.11 7.16
N ASP A 2 1.69 -0.19 8.13
CA ASP A 2 1.93 1.23 7.82
C ASP A 2 3.13 1.45 6.91
N GLU A 3 4.28 0.83 7.22
CA GLU A 3 5.47 0.91 6.35
C GLU A 3 5.21 0.47 4.90
N LEU A 4 4.37 -0.54 4.70
CA LEU A 4 3.99 -1.00 3.35
C LEU A 4 3.10 0.01 2.64
N TYR A 5 2.20 0.67 3.36
CA TYR A 5 1.33 1.70 2.80
C TYR A 5 2.12 2.98 2.52
N ASP A 6 3.06 3.35 3.39
CA ASP A 6 3.98 4.47 3.17
C ASP A 6 4.86 4.22 1.95
N TRP A 7 5.36 2.99 1.77
CA TRP A 7 6.05 2.60 0.53
C TRP A 7 5.15 2.70 -0.70
N ALA A 8 3.89 2.28 -0.60
CA ALA A 8 2.94 2.40 -1.70
C ALA A 8 2.66 3.86 -2.08
N GLU A 9 2.61 4.78 -1.11
CA GLU A 9 2.50 6.24 -1.34
C GLU A 9 3.64 6.80 -2.18
N LEU A 10 4.86 6.32 -1.93
CA LEU A 10 6.04 6.74 -2.69
C LEU A 10 6.04 6.15 -4.10
N LYS A 11 5.61 4.89 -4.24
CA LYS A 11 5.68 4.14 -5.50
C LYS A 11 4.54 4.45 -6.46
N TYR A 12 3.34 4.71 -5.94
CA TYR A 12 2.12 4.94 -6.73
C TYR A 12 1.38 6.21 -6.28
N PRO A 13 2.02 7.40 -6.36
CA PRO A 13 1.44 8.65 -5.89
C PRO A 13 0.18 9.06 -6.68
N GLU A 14 -0.04 8.54 -7.89
CA GLU A 14 -1.28 8.74 -8.65
C GLU A 14 -2.51 8.14 -7.96
N TYR A 15 -2.32 7.14 -7.10
CA TYR A 15 -3.37 6.49 -6.32
C TYR A 15 -3.32 6.88 -4.84
N PHE A 16 -2.12 7.12 -4.31
CA PHE A 16 -1.85 7.34 -2.89
C PHE A 16 -1.06 8.66 -2.68
N PRO A 17 -1.63 9.83 -3.00
CA PRO A 17 -0.86 11.07 -3.22
C PRO A 17 -0.35 11.78 -1.95
N THR A 18 -0.90 11.46 -0.78
CA THR A 18 -0.56 12.13 0.49
C THR A 18 -0.68 11.14 1.62
N HIS A 19 0.26 11.18 2.57
CA HIS A 19 0.21 10.35 3.76
C HIS A 19 -1.11 10.52 4.52
N GLN A 20 -1.67 9.42 5.01
CA GLN A 20 -2.92 9.36 5.78
C GLN A 20 -2.76 8.40 6.95
N ASP A 21 -3.58 8.56 8.00
CA ASP A 21 -3.61 7.63 9.10
C ASP A 21 -4.33 6.33 8.73
N SER A 22 -3.80 5.19 9.18
CA SER A 22 -4.44 3.89 9.04
C SER A 22 -5.48 3.64 10.13
N PHE A 23 -6.52 2.88 9.81
CA PHE A 23 -7.61 2.54 10.72
C PHE A 23 -8.19 1.16 10.41
N TYR A 24 -8.94 0.60 11.37
CA TYR A 24 -9.67 -0.65 11.16
C TYR A 24 -11.08 -0.38 10.64
N ILE A 25 -11.48 -1.05 9.57
CA ILE A 25 -12.84 -1.00 9.03
C ILE A 25 -13.26 -2.37 8.50
N GLN A 26 -14.37 -2.90 9.00
CA GLN A 26 -14.95 -4.17 8.52
C GLN A 26 -13.92 -5.34 8.47
N GLY A 27 -13.01 -5.39 9.43
CA GLY A 27 -11.94 -6.41 9.50
C GLY A 27 -10.65 -6.06 8.74
N TYR A 28 -10.69 -5.08 7.85
CA TYR A 28 -9.50 -4.58 7.17
C TYR A 28 -8.70 -3.66 8.09
N TYR A 29 -7.37 -3.76 8.03
CA TYR A 29 -6.50 -2.66 8.42
C TYR A 29 -6.22 -1.83 7.16
N ALA A 30 -6.79 -0.62 7.09
CA ALA A 30 -6.88 0.14 5.84
C ALA A 30 -6.47 1.59 6.02
N ARG A 31 -6.23 2.25 4.89
CA ARG A 31 -5.94 3.67 4.80
C ARG A 31 -6.70 4.26 3.62
N PHE A 32 -7.27 5.45 3.81
CA PHE A 32 -8.15 6.10 2.83
C PHE A 32 -7.55 7.41 2.33
N TYR A 33 -7.47 7.56 1.02
CA TYR A 33 -6.95 8.73 0.34
C TYR A 33 -8.10 9.54 -0.26
N GLN A 34 -8.46 10.62 0.41
CA GLN A 34 -9.63 11.45 0.04
C GLN A 34 -9.52 12.07 -1.35
N VAL A 35 -8.30 12.42 -1.79
CA VAL A 35 -8.05 13.08 -3.08
C VAL A 35 -8.39 12.17 -4.26
N THR A 36 -8.09 10.88 -4.14
CA THR A 36 -8.28 9.88 -5.20
C THR A 36 -9.50 8.99 -4.98
N ASP A 37 -10.17 9.11 -3.83
CA ASP A 37 -11.25 8.22 -3.39
C ASP A 37 -10.84 6.74 -3.41
N VAL A 38 -9.61 6.48 -2.96
CA VAL A 38 -9.00 5.15 -2.95
C VAL A 38 -8.73 4.68 -1.53
N TYR A 39 -8.99 3.40 -1.28
CA TYR A 39 -8.49 2.70 -0.11
C TYR A 39 -7.38 1.74 -0.51
N ILE A 40 -6.37 1.63 0.34
CA ILE A 40 -5.51 0.44 0.43
C ILE A 40 -5.82 -0.27 1.74
N GLY A 41 -5.83 -1.60 1.75
CA GLY A 41 -6.16 -2.36 2.94
C GLY A 41 -5.63 -3.77 2.93
N SER A 42 -5.49 -4.34 4.12
CA SER A 42 -5.06 -5.72 4.32
C SER A 42 -6.11 -6.48 5.12
N LEU A 43 -6.38 -7.71 4.67
CA LEU A 43 -7.32 -8.62 5.32
C LEU A 43 -6.85 -10.05 5.08
N GLU A 44 -6.82 -10.86 6.14
CA GLU A 44 -6.54 -12.31 6.08
C GLU A 44 -5.27 -12.70 5.31
N GLY A 45 -4.24 -11.84 5.32
CA GLY A 45 -2.97 -12.12 4.66
C GLY A 45 -2.86 -11.62 3.22
N SER A 46 -3.92 -11.05 2.65
CA SER A 46 -3.92 -10.43 1.32
C SER A 46 -3.95 -8.90 1.40
N LEU A 47 -3.42 -8.26 0.36
CA LEU A 47 -3.49 -6.82 0.10
C LEU A 47 -4.63 -6.53 -0.87
N TYR A 48 -5.33 -5.43 -0.65
CA TYR A 48 -6.47 -5.00 -1.43
C TYR A 48 -6.39 -3.51 -1.73
N VAL A 49 -7.01 -3.12 -2.83
CA VAL A 49 -7.37 -1.72 -3.11
C VAL A 49 -8.85 -1.63 -3.39
N TYR A 50 -9.46 -0.51 -3.02
CA TYR A 50 -10.84 -0.21 -3.37
C TYR A 50 -10.93 1.18 -3.96
N GLY A 51 -11.64 1.30 -5.08
CA GLY A 51 -11.90 2.57 -5.75
C GLY A 51 -12.60 2.37 -7.08
N ALA A 52 -13.32 3.38 -7.55
CA ALA A 52 -14.08 3.30 -8.81
C ALA A 52 -13.18 2.96 -10.02
N GLN A 53 -11.96 3.48 -10.05
CA GLN A 53 -10.96 3.21 -11.08
C GLN A 53 -10.47 1.76 -11.13
N PHE A 54 -10.65 1.00 -10.05
CA PHE A 54 -10.34 -0.43 -9.97
C PHE A 54 -11.57 -1.31 -10.21
N GLY A 55 -12.75 -0.72 -10.48
CA GLY A 55 -14.01 -1.46 -10.59
C GLY A 55 -14.59 -1.91 -9.25
N GLY A 56 -14.20 -1.28 -8.14
CA GLY A 56 -14.59 -1.66 -6.78
C GLY A 56 -13.43 -2.25 -6.00
N LEU A 57 -13.68 -3.33 -5.26
CA LEU A 57 -12.67 -4.03 -4.47
C LEU A 57 -11.84 -4.94 -5.38
N LEU A 58 -10.53 -4.74 -5.36
CA LEU A 58 -9.56 -5.53 -6.10
C LEU A 58 -8.54 -6.13 -5.12
N GLU A 59 -8.36 -7.45 -5.20
CA GLU A 59 -7.28 -8.15 -4.49
C GLU A 59 -5.98 -8.04 -5.28
N LEU A 60 -4.91 -7.61 -4.61
CA LEU A 60 -3.56 -7.47 -5.17
C LEU A 60 -2.65 -8.66 -4.85
N GLY A 61 -3.16 -9.66 -4.13
CA GLY A 61 -2.44 -10.87 -3.74
C GLY A 61 -1.87 -10.81 -2.32
N GLU A 62 -1.02 -11.79 -1.99
CA GLU A 62 -0.50 -11.98 -0.62
C GLU A 62 0.37 -10.81 -0.13
N LEU A 63 0.20 -10.43 1.13
CA LEU A 63 1.07 -9.46 1.82
C LEU A 63 2.53 -9.89 1.80
N SER A 64 2.80 -11.20 1.86
CA SER A 64 4.15 -11.76 1.85
C SER A 64 4.93 -11.34 0.60
N HIS A 65 4.25 -11.29 -0.55
CA HIS A 65 4.80 -10.88 -1.83
C HIS A 65 5.18 -9.41 -1.81
N TRP A 66 4.24 -8.54 -1.42
CA TRP A 66 4.43 -7.09 -1.38
C TRP A 66 5.47 -6.64 -0.36
N VAL A 67 5.51 -7.26 0.82
CA VAL A 67 6.54 -6.99 1.83
C VAL A 67 7.92 -7.38 1.31
N LYS A 68 8.03 -8.49 0.56
CA LYS A 68 9.30 -8.90 -0.04
C LYS A 68 9.76 -7.91 -1.11
N GLU A 69 8.84 -7.44 -1.95
CA GLU A 69 9.12 -6.43 -2.98
C GLU A 69 9.60 -5.11 -2.37
N MET A 70 8.85 -4.56 -1.40
CA MET A 70 9.23 -3.36 -0.66
C MET A 70 10.64 -3.46 -0.07
N LYS A 71 10.95 -4.55 0.63
CA LYS A 71 12.27 -4.75 1.24
C LYS A 71 13.40 -4.85 0.21
N ALA A 72 13.15 -5.49 -0.92
CA ALA A 72 14.15 -5.59 -1.99
C ALA A 72 14.51 -4.20 -2.54
N GLU A 73 13.53 -3.30 -2.68
CA GLU A 73 13.78 -1.92 -3.14
C GLU A 73 14.48 -1.06 -2.09
N GLN A 74 14.10 -1.18 -0.81
CA GLN A 74 14.79 -0.49 0.28
C GLN A 74 16.28 -0.87 0.33
N MET A 75 16.60 -2.17 0.25
CA MET A 75 17.98 -2.66 0.24
C MET A 75 18.77 -2.16 -0.97
N ALA A 76 18.17 -2.14 -2.17
CA ALA A 76 18.83 -1.63 -3.37
C ALA A 76 19.19 -0.13 -3.24
N THR A 77 18.34 0.64 -2.55
CA THR A 77 18.58 2.06 -2.30
C THR A 77 19.72 2.27 -1.30
N GLU A 78 19.76 1.48 -0.23
CA GLU A 78 20.83 1.52 0.77
C GLU A 78 22.21 1.15 0.20
N GLU A 79 22.28 0.22 -0.77
CA GLU A 79 23.53 -0.13 -1.44
C GLU A 79 24.05 0.99 -2.35
N MET A 80 23.17 1.79 -2.95
CA MET A 80 23.54 2.92 -3.81
C MET A 80 24.03 4.13 -3.00
N ASP A 81 23.48 4.36 -1.81
CA ASP A 81 23.87 5.47 -0.93
C ASP A 81 25.21 5.24 -0.18
N ASN A 82 25.71 4.00 -0.19
CA ASN A 82 26.97 3.60 0.46
C ASN A 82 28.19 3.57 -0.50
N ILE A 83 28.06 4.10 -1.72
CA ILE A 83 29.13 4.19 -2.75
C ILE A 83 29.46 5.67 -3.00
#